data_AF-A0A7C4IZ90-F1
#
_entry.id   AF-A0A7C4IZ90-F1
#
_cell.length_a   1.000
_cell.length_b   1.000
_cell.length_c   1.000
_cell.angle_alpha   90.00
_cell.angle_beta   90.00
_cell.angle_gamma   90.00
#
_symmetry.space_group_name_H-M   'P 1'
#
loop_
_entity.id
_entity.type
_entity.pdbx_description
1 polymer ?
#
loop_
_entity_poly.entity_id
_entity_poly.type
_entity_poly.pdbx_seq_one_letter_code
_entity_poly.pdbx_strand_id
1 'polypeptide(L)'
;ALHWFPMFRTWFGLCGLCKLPWNDIVPEDNAESMEPAKIMKHVEWYARYFSAVTGRKSSPDDLITMSEAVYNFQRLFNLKMGFGRREQDAIPYRAVGPVTIEEYESRKERYDKELAEKHGVDITGKSTKEKVKILRRFREGMYEKLKDAVYKRRGWTSEGIPKVATVRRLKIDFPEVLDLLKANGVTG
;
A
#
# COMPACT_ATOMS: atom_id res chain seq x y z
N ALA A 1 1.13 -3.06 6.40
CA ALA A 1 -0.03 -2.22 6.06
C ALA A 1 -0.38 -2.22 4.56
N LEU A 2 0.47 -1.65 3.67
CA LEU A 2 0.16 -1.35 2.26
C LEU A 2 -0.03 -2.54 1.29
N HIS A 3 -0.03 -3.76 1.81
CA HIS A 3 -0.33 -4.98 1.05
C HIS A 3 -1.63 -5.60 1.54
N TRP A 4 -1.67 -6.00 2.82
CA TRP A 4 -2.78 -6.74 3.41
C TRP A 4 -4.08 -5.92 3.52
N PHE A 5 -4.03 -4.67 4.03
CA PHE A 5 -5.24 -3.87 4.22
C PHE A 5 -5.99 -3.53 2.93
N PRO A 6 -5.30 -3.17 1.81
CA PRO A 6 -5.98 -3.01 0.53
C PRO A 6 -6.76 -4.27 0.11
N MET A 7 -6.17 -5.46 0.23
CA MET A 7 -6.84 -6.71 -0.13
C MET A 7 -8.08 -6.95 0.73
N PHE A 8 -7.91 -6.91 2.05
CA PHE A 8 -9.05 -7.17 2.94
C PHE A 8 -10.17 -6.14 2.78
N ARG A 9 -9.83 -4.86 2.56
CA ARG A 9 -10.83 -3.82 2.26
C ARG A 9 -11.55 -4.06 0.93
N THR A 10 -10.84 -4.52 -0.10
CA THR A 10 -11.44 -4.88 -1.40
C THR A 10 -12.41 -6.05 -1.25
N TRP A 11 -12.12 -7.02 -0.39
CA TRP A 11 -12.99 -8.18 -0.16
C TRP A 11 -14.42 -7.80 0.26
N PHE A 12 -14.58 -6.79 1.12
CA PHE A 12 -15.91 -6.27 1.49
C PHE A 12 -16.73 -5.83 0.27
N GLY A 13 -16.09 -5.16 -0.69
CA GLY A 13 -16.73 -4.73 -1.94
C GLY A 13 -17.14 -5.90 -2.84
N LEU A 14 -16.41 -7.01 -2.80
CA LEU A 14 -16.77 -8.23 -3.55
C LEU A 14 -18.00 -8.92 -2.98
N CYS A 15 -18.18 -8.87 -1.66
CA CYS A 15 -19.28 -9.52 -0.96
C CYS A 15 -20.46 -8.59 -0.64
N GLY A 16 -20.40 -7.31 -1.03
CA GLY A 16 -21.45 -6.34 -0.74
C GLY A 16 -21.60 -6.03 0.77
N LEU A 17 -20.52 -6.15 1.53
CA LEU A 17 -20.52 -5.98 2.99
C LEU A 17 -20.00 -4.60 3.40
N CYS A 18 -20.54 -4.05 4.49
CA CYS A 18 -19.98 -2.86 5.12
C CYS A 18 -18.68 -3.22 5.87
N LYS A 19 -17.63 -2.39 5.69
CA LYS A 19 -16.32 -2.57 6.37
C LYS A 19 -16.28 -2.05 7.81
N LEU A 20 -17.25 -1.21 8.21
CA LEU A 20 -17.22 -0.56 9.53
C LEU A 20 -17.30 -1.56 10.69
N PRO A 21 -18.13 -2.63 10.65
CA PRO A 21 -18.15 -3.61 11.74
C PRO A 21 -16.79 -4.30 11.97
N TRP A 22 -15.95 -4.41 10.94
CA TRP A 22 -14.59 -4.89 11.11
C TRP A 22 -13.70 -3.88 11.83
N ASN A 23 -13.73 -2.61 11.42
CA ASN A 23 -12.71 -1.61 11.76
C ASN A 23 -13.06 -0.75 12.99
N ASP A 24 -14.35 -0.54 13.26
CA ASP A 24 -14.83 0.43 14.24
C ASP A 24 -15.29 -0.22 15.56
N ILE A 25 -15.44 -1.55 15.56
CA ILE A 25 -15.69 -2.34 16.75
C ILE A 25 -14.47 -3.25 16.92
N VAL A 26 -13.90 -3.25 18.13
CA VAL A 26 -12.68 -4.01 18.42
C VAL A 26 -13.00 -4.96 19.59
N PRO A 27 -12.73 -6.28 19.46
CA PRO A 27 -12.87 -7.21 20.58
C PRO A 27 -12.04 -6.77 21.78
N GLU A 28 -12.55 -6.98 22.99
CA GLU A 28 -11.88 -6.58 24.25
C GLU A 28 -10.45 -7.13 24.36
N ASP A 29 -10.23 -8.35 23.87
CA ASP A 29 -8.96 -9.07 23.87
C ASP A 29 -8.02 -8.72 22.70
N ASN A 30 -8.43 -7.86 21.76
CA ASN A 30 -7.67 -7.63 20.53
C ASN A 30 -6.31 -6.95 20.76
N ALA A 31 -6.19 -6.11 21.80
CA ALA A 31 -4.96 -5.41 22.13
C ALA A 31 -3.81 -6.37 22.47
N GLU A 32 -4.13 -7.57 22.93
CA GLU A 32 -3.17 -8.62 23.30
C GLU A 32 -2.76 -9.51 22.12
N SER A 33 -3.42 -9.35 20.97
CA SER A 33 -3.12 -10.16 19.78
C SER A 33 -1.79 -9.79 19.12
N MET A 34 -1.24 -10.70 18.31
CA MET A 34 0.02 -10.46 17.58
C MET A 34 -0.05 -9.29 16.59
N GLU A 35 -1.22 -9.09 15.97
CA GLU A 35 -1.44 -8.01 14.99
C GLU A 35 -2.74 -7.26 15.28
N PRO A 36 -2.81 -6.46 16.36
CA PRO A 36 -4.04 -5.81 16.80
C PRO A 36 -4.66 -4.91 15.73
N ALA A 37 -3.82 -4.29 14.90
CA ALA A 37 -4.25 -3.44 13.79
C ALA A 37 -5.06 -4.18 12.71
N LYS A 38 -5.00 -5.51 12.64
CA LYS A 38 -5.77 -6.31 11.67
C LYS A 38 -7.11 -6.79 12.19
N ILE A 39 -7.29 -6.82 13.51
CA ILE A 39 -8.51 -7.33 14.17
C ILE A 39 -8.83 -8.75 13.67
N MET A 40 -7.86 -9.66 13.81
CA MET A 40 -7.90 -10.98 13.15
C MET A 40 -9.11 -11.83 13.54
N LYS A 41 -9.62 -11.69 14.77
CA LYS A 41 -10.85 -12.35 15.24
C LYS A 41 -12.05 -12.05 14.34
N HIS A 42 -12.20 -10.80 13.89
CA HIS A 42 -13.24 -10.42 12.94
C HIS A 42 -13.00 -11.06 11.57
N VAL A 43 -11.76 -11.10 11.09
CA VAL A 43 -11.40 -11.74 9.81
C VAL A 43 -11.78 -13.23 9.82
N GLU A 44 -11.52 -13.93 10.92
CA GLU A 44 -11.94 -15.32 11.13
C GLU A 44 -13.47 -15.47 11.11
N TRP A 45 -14.20 -14.55 11.75
CA TRP A 45 -15.66 -14.55 11.71
C TRP A 45 -16.20 -14.31 10.30
N TYR A 46 -15.59 -13.42 9.51
CA TYR A 46 -15.95 -13.23 8.11
C TYR A 46 -15.67 -14.47 7.26
N ALA A 47 -14.58 -15.19 7.52
CA ALA A 47 -14.28 -16.45 6.83
C ALA A 47 -15.31 -17.55 7.16
N ARG A 48 -15.71 -17.64 8.43
CA ARG A 48 -16.81 -18.53 8.88
C ARG A 48 -18.14 -18.14 8.25
N TYR A 49 -18.47 -16.85 8.26
CA TYR A 49 -19.68 -16.31 7.64
C TYR A 49 -19.74 -16.64 6.14
N PHE A 50 -18.67 -16.34 5.39
CA PHE A 50 -18.58 -16.64 3.97
C PHE A 50 -18.74 -18.14 3.69
N SER A 51 -18.09 -18.98 4.50
CA SER A 51 -18.21 -20.43 4.39
C SER A 51 -19.64 -20.91 4.63
N ALA A 52 -20.32 -20.37 5.64
CA ALA A 52 -21.68 -20.75 5.99
C ALA A 52 -22.69 -20.32 4.92
N VAL A 53 -22.55 -19.12 4.36
CA VAL A 53 -23.49 -18.57 3.36
C VAL A 53 -23.30 -19.22 2.00
N THR A 54 -22.05 -19.47 1.59
CA THR A 54 -21.76 -19.94 0.22
C THR A 54 -21.60 -21.46 0.11
N GLY A 55 -21.43 -22.17 1.23
CA GLY A 55 -21.02 -23.57 1.26
C GLY A 55 -19.54 -23.79 0.90
N ARG A 56 -18.77 -22.74 0.59
CA ARG A 56 -17.35 -22.83 0.20
C ARG A 56 -16.46 -22.63 1.43
N LYS A 57 -15.89 -23.71 1.95
CA LYS A 57 -14.96 -23.65 3.09
C LYS A 57 -13.82 -22.68 2.79
N SER A 58 -13.67 -21.66 3.63
CA SER A 58 -12.71 -20.57 3.48
C SER A 58 -12.07 -20.22 4.82
N SER A 59 -10.81 -19.80 4.77
CA SER A 59 -10.00 -19.28 5.86
C SER A 59 -9.74 -17.78 5.66
N PRO A 60 -9.19 -17.06 6.66
CA PRO A 60 -8.76 -15.67 6.51
C PRO A 60 -7.89 -15.41 5.28
N ASP A 61 -6.92 -16.28 5.00
CA ASP A 61 -5.99 -16.12 3.87
C ASP A 61 -6.68 -16.31 2.52
N ASP A 62 -7.74 -17.14 2.46
CA ASP A 62 -8.55 -17.28 1.26
C ASP A 62 -9.26 -15.97 0.91
N LEU A 63 -9.78 -15.24 1.90
CA LEU A 63 -10.43 -13.94 1.68
C LEU A 63 -9.47 -12.90 1.09
N ILE A 64 -8.22 -12.92 1.57
CA ILE A 64 -7.14 -12.08 1.05
C ILE A 64 -6.79 -12.48 -0.38
N THR A 65 -6.69 -13.78 -0.66
CA THR A 65 -6.36 -14.29 -2.00
C THR A 65 -7.44 -13.98 -3.03
N MET A 66 -8.73 -14.12 -2.66
CA MET A 66 -9.87 -13.76 -3.50
C MET A 66 -9.80 -12.30 -3.95
N SER A 67 -9.50 -11.39 -3.01
CA SER A 67 -9.41 -9.96 -3.29
C SER A 67 -8.11 -9.56 -3.98
N GLU A 68 -7.02 -10.30 -3.79
CA GLU A 68 -5.73 -10.06 -4.46
C GLU A 68 -5.85 -10.16 -5.98
N ALA A 69 -6.58 -11.15 -6.50
CA ALA A 69 -6.83 -11.29 -7.93
C ALA A 69 -7.54 -10.04 -8.49
N VAL A 70 -8.61 -9.58 -7.83
CA VAL A 70 -9.37 -8.41 -8.26
C VAL A 70 -8.55 -7.13 -8.14
N TYR A 71 -7.80 -6.95 -7.06
CA TYR A 71 -6.95 -5.77 -6.86
C TYR A 71 -5.89 -5.65 -7.97
N ASN A 72 -5.28 -6.78 -8.38
CA ASN A 72 -4.33 -6.80 -9.49
C ASN A 72 -5.04 -6.59 -10.84
N PHE A 73 -6.24 -7.15 -11.02
CA PHE A 73 -7.01 -6.92 -12.24
C PHE A 73 -7.42 -5.45 -12.41
N GLN A 74 -7.81 -4.76 -11.34
CA GLN A 74 -8.04 -3.31 -11.33
C GLN A 74 -6.78 -2.53 -11.70
N ARG A 75 -5.60 -2.95 -11.21
CA ARG A 75 -4.32 -2.34 -11.59
C ARG A 75 -4.03 -2.51 -13.07
N LEU A 76 -4.27 -3.69 -13.63
CA LEU A 76 -4.12 -3.98 -15.07
C LEU A 76 -5.13 -3.21 -15.91
N PHE A 77 -6.36 -3.06 -15.44
CA PHE A 77 -7.36 -2.23 -16.10
C PHE A 77 -6.89 -0.77 -16.18
N ASN A 78 -6.39 -0.22 -15.07
CA ASN A 78 -5.83 1.14 -15.09
C ASN A 78 -4.66 1.26 -16.08
N LEU A 79 -3.80 0.24 -16.17
CA LEU A 79 -2.72 0.17 -17.15
C LEU A 79 -3.24 0.20 -18.59
N LYS A 80 -4.28 -0.60 -18.88
CA LYS A 80 -4.95 -0.60 -20.19
C LYS A 80 -5.51 0.79 -20.54
N MET A 81 -6.00 1.53 -19.55
CA MET A 81 -6.55 2.88 -19.71
C MET A 81 -5.48 3.98 -19.75
N GLY A 82 -4.19 3.63 -19.75
CA GLY A 82 -3.08 4.60 -19.83
C GLY A 82 -2.60 5.14 -18.48
N PHE A 83 -3.02 4.57 -17.36
CA PHE A 83 -2.61 4.94 -15.99
C PHE A 83 -1.92 3.77 -15.28
N GLY A 84 -1.79 3.80 -13.95
CA GLY A 84 -1.34 2.63 -13.18
C GLY A 84 0.15 2.30 -13.31
N ARG A 85 0.99 3.29 -13.64
CA ARG A 85 2.44 3.23 -13.54
C ARG A 85 2.94 3.93 -12.29
N ARG A 86 4.24 3.81 -12.04
CA ARG A 86 4.92 4.39 -10.88
C ARG A 86 4.69 5.89 -10.72
N GLU A 87 4.62 6.62 -11.83
CA GLU A 87 4.40 8.07 -11.84
C GLU A 87 3.04 8.46 -11.23
N GLN A 88 2.00 7.64 -11.43
CA GLN A 88 0.66 7.91 -10.85
C GLN A 88 0.54 7.48 -9.38
N ASP A 89 1.50 6.73 -8.84
CA ASP A 89 1.57 6.43 -7.42
C ASP A 89 2.34 7.51 -6.64
N ALA A 90 2.47 8.73 -7.18
CA ALA A 90 3.03 9.88 -6.47
C ALA A 90 2.03 10.47 -5.47
N ILE A 91 2.53 10.95 -4.33
CA ILE A 91 1.71 11.71 -3.36
C ILE A 91 1.88 13.22 -3.57
N PRO A 92 0.89 14.03 -3.17
CA PRO A 92 1.02 15.48 -3.25
C PRO A 92 2.28 15.97 -2.54
N TYR A 93 2.97 16.95 -3.13
CA TYR A 93 4.20 17.54 -2.58
C TYR A 93 4.07 17.92 -1.10
N ARG A 94 2.92 18.50 -0.71
CA ARG A 94 2.60 18.89 0.67
C ARG A 94 2.52 17.72 1.65
N ALA A 95 2.16 16.51 1.20
CA ALA A 95 2.01 15.35 2.07
C ALA A 95 3.35 14.77 2.55
N VAL A 96 4.47 15.13 1.90
CA VAL A 96 5.79 14.56 2.20
C VAL A 96 6.47 15.29 3.37
N GLY A 97 6.25 16.58 3.53
CA GLY A 97 6.93 17.39 4.54
C GLY A 97 6.59 18.87 4.44
N PRO A 98 7.23 19.72 5.27
CA PRO A 98 6.98 21.15 5.27
C PRO A 98 7.19 21.73 3.86
N VAL A 99 6.26 22.58 3.45
CA VAL A 99 6.26 23.30 2.17
C VAL A 99 6.85 24.69 2.37
N THR A 100 6.56 25.34 3.50
CA THR A 100 7.03 26.69 3.82
C THR A 100 8.03 26.70 4.96
N ILE A 101 8.67 27.87 5.16
CA ILE A 101 9.62 28.09 6.25
C ILE A 101 8.88 28.06 7.60
N GLU A 102 7.70 28.66 7.65
CA GLU A 102 6.86 28.76 8.86
C GLU A 102 6.41 27.37 9.31
N GLU A 103 6.05 26.49 8.38
CA GLU A 103 5.71 25.10 8.70
C GLU A 103 6.90 24.35 9.28
N TYR A 104 8.12 24.61 8.79
CA TYR A 104 9.34 24.05 9.38
C TYR A 104 9.55 24.59 10.80
N GLU A 105 9.55 25.92 10.96
CA GLU A 105 9.81 26.57 12.25
C GLU A 105 8.76 26.21 13.31
N SER A 106 7.49 26.04 12.93
CA SER A 106 6.43 25.60 13.85
C SER A 106 6.72 24.24 14.51
N ARG A 107 7.61 23.43 13.93
CA ARG A 107 8.03 22.12 14.45
C ARG A 107 9.55 21.97 14.35
N LYS A 108 10.29 23.07 14.56
CA LYS A 108 11.75 23.16 14.35
C LYS A 108 12.51 22.03 15.04
N GLU A 109 12.26 21.83 16.33
CA GLU A 109 12.95 20.82 17.14
C GLU A 109 12.79 19.41 16.54
N ARG A 110 11.57 19.04 16.14
CA ARG A 110 11.30 17.74 15.51
C ARG A 110 12.10 17.55 14.22
N TYR A 111 12.14 18.56 13.37
CA TYR A 111 12.80 18.46 12.07
C TYR A 111 14.32 18.56 12.16
N ASP A 112 14.84 19.42 13.04
CA ASP A 112 16.28 19.52 13.31
C ASP A 112 16.80 18.19 13.90
N LYS A 113 16.04 17.57 14.82
CA LYS A 113 16.33 16.23 15.35
C LYS A 113 16.32 15.15 14.27
N GLU A 114 15.33 15.17 13.38
CA GLU A 114 15.26 14.24 12.24
C GLU A 114 16.46 14.39 11.30
N LEU A 115 16.88 15.62 10.99
CA LEU A 115 18.05 15.86 10.15
C LEU A 115 19.35 15.43 10.81
N ALA A 116 19.58 15.81 12.07
CA ALA A 116 20.81 15.53 12.78
C ALA A 116 20.94 14.05 13.15
N GLU A 117 19.96 13.49 13.86
CA GLU A 117 20.07 12.15 14.45
C GLU A 117 19.79 11.04 13.44
N LYS A 118 18.71 11.18 12.66
CA LYS A 118 18.29 10.11 11.73
C LYS A 118 19.03 10.16 10.40
N HIS A 119 19.40 11.35 9.95
CA HIS A 119 20.05 11.56 8.65
C HIS A 119 21.52 11.97 8.74
N GLY A 120 22.06 12.21 9.95
CA GLY A 120 23.48 12.54 10.15
C GLY A 120 23.90 13.87 9.52
N VAL A 121 22.96 14.80 9.33
CA VAL A 121 23.23 16.09 8.69
C VAL A 121 23.72 17.08 9.74
N ASP A 122 24.89 17.68 9.53
CA ASP A 122 25.27 18.87 10.27
C ASP A 122 24.40 20.05 9.83
N ILE A 123 23.58 20.56 10.75
CA ILE A 123 22.65 21.67 10.52
C ILE A 123 23.21 23.03 10.95
N THR A 124 24.43 23.07 11.51
CA THR A 124 25.08 24.29 11.99
C THR A 124 25.24 25.30 10.86
N GLY A 125 24.82 26.54 11.09
CA GLY A 125 24.89 27.62 10.10
C GLY A 125 23.94 27.51 8.91
N LYS A 126 23.10 26.46 8.81
CA LYS A 126 22.13 26.32 7.71
C LYS A 126 20.89 27.17 7.94
N SER A 127 20.47 27.88 6.91
CA SER A 127 19.18 28.57 6.90
C SER A 127 18.02 27.58 6.92
N THR A 128 16.86 28.00 7.44
CA THR A 128 15.67 27.15 7.45
C THR A 128 15.25 26.70 6.05
N LYS A 129 15.41 27.57 5.05
CA LYS A 129 15.14 27.22 3.64
C LYS A 129 15.99 26.05 3.15
N GLU A 130 17.27 26.01 3.53
CA GLU A 130 18.16 24.89 3.20
C GLU A 130 17.74 23.62 3.96
N LYS A 131 17.42 23.75 5.25
CA LYS A 131 16.96 22.62 6.06
C LYS A 131 15.69 21.99 5.51
N VAL A 132 14.71 22.80 5.08
CA VAL A 132 13.51 22.34 4.37
C VAL A 132 13.90 21.55 3.12
N LYS A 133 14.74 22.11 2.25
CA LYS A 133 15.17 21.44 1.01
C LYS A 133 15.86 20.10 1.26
N ILE A 134 16.71 20.02 2.29
CA ILE A 134 17.41 18.78 2.67
C ILE A 134 16.43 17.75 3.22
N LEU A 135 15.59 18.13 4.18
CA LEU A 135 14.60 17.24 4.79
C LEU A 135 13.67 16.64 3.74
N ARG A 136 13.18 17.48 2.83
CA ARG A 136 12.30 17.04 1.75
C ARG A 136 12.96 16.02 0.85
N ARG A 137 14.20 16.26 0.43
CA ARG A 137 14.97 15.30 -0.39
C ARG A 137 15.05 13.92 0.27
N PHE A 138 15.30 13.88 1.58
CA PHE A 138 15.32 12.61 2.31
C PHE A 138 13.95 11.94 2.34
N ARG A 139 12.89 12.69 2.66
CA ARG A 139 11.54 12.12 2.76
C ARG A 139 10.97 11.67 1.42
N GLU A 140 11.20 12.42 0.35
CA GLU A 140 10.86 12.04 -1.03
C GLU A 140 11.63 10.77 -1.42
N GLY A 141 12.93 10.69 -1.14
CA GLY A 141 13.72 9.47 -1.35
C GLY A 141 13.24 8.27 -0.52
N MET A 142 12.81 8.48 0.72
CA MET A 142 12.20 7.43 1.55
C MET A 142 10.86 6.94 0.99
N TYR A 143 10.07 7.82 0.37
CA TYR A 143 8.84 7.46 -0.30
C TYR A 143 9.10 6.57 -1.52
N GLU A 144 10.13 6.86 -2.32
CA GLU A 144 10.53 6.00 -3.44
C GLU A 144 10.95 4.61 -2.96
N LYS A 145 11.75 4.52 -1.89
CA LYS A 145 12.10 3.23 -1.26
C LYS A 145 10.88 2.46 -0.75
N LEU A 146 9.89 3.18 -0.20
CA LEU A 146 8.63 2.58 0.23
C LEU A 146 7.87 1.98 -0.96
N LYS A 147 7.76 2.70 -2.08
CA LYS A 147 7.14 2.17 -3.30
C LYS A 147 7.82 0.89 -3.77
N ASP A 148 9.16 0.87 -3.80
CA ASP A 148 9.93 -0.31 -4.20
C ASP A 148 9.61 -1.53 -3.32
N ALA A 149 9.59 -1.32 -2.00
CA ALA A 149 9.25 -2.38 -1.05
C ALA A 149 7.82 -2.89 -1.24
N VAL A 150 6.87 -1.99 -1.50
CA VAL A 150 5.45 -2.33 -1.74
C VAL A 150 5.29 -3.09 -3.06
N TYR A 151 5.89 -2.62 -4.15
CA TYR A 151 5.83 -3.27 -5.45
C TYR A 151 6.45 -4.67 -5.39
N LYS A 152 7.63 -4.80 -4.76
CA LYS A 152 8.26 -6.10 -4.55
C LYS A 152 7.30 -7.05 -3.80
N ARG A 153 6.68 -6.57 -2.71
CA ARG A 153 5.76 -7.38 -1.90
C ARG A 153 4.49 -7.79 -2.68
N ARG A 154 4.00 -6.93 -3.58
CA ARG A 154 2.83 -7.22 -4.45
C ARG A 154 3.17 -8.08 -5.67
N GLY A 155 4.45 -8.39 -5.91
CA GLY A 155 4.88 -9.09 -7.11
C GLY A 155 4.79 -8.22 -8.38
N TRP A 156 5.08 -6.92 -8.26
CA TRP A 156 5.07 -5.95 -9.35
C TRP A 156 6.50 -5.60 -9.79
N THR A 157 6.65 -5.01 -10.97
CA THR A 157 7.89 -4.41 -11.48
C THR A 157 8.20 -3.09 -10.75
N SER A 158 9.39 -2.52 -10.98
CA SER A 158 9.74 -1.18 -10.47
C SER A 158 8.81 -0.08 -10.98
N GLU A 159 8.19 -0.31 -12.13
CA GLU A 159 7.20 0.57 -12.77
C GLU A 159 5.79 0.41 -12.20
N GLY A 160 5.61 -0.43 -11.17
CA GLY A 160 4.32 -0.64 -10.53
C GLY A 160 3.34 -1.47 -11.37
N ILE A 161 3.84 -2.32 -12.28
CA ILE A 161 3.03 -3.20 -13.14
C ILE A 161 3.10 -4.63 -12.59
N PRO A 162 1.97 -5.36 -12.44
CA PRO A 162 1.99 -6.76 -12.05
C PRO A 162 2.86 -7.62 -12.99
N LYS A 163 3.68 -8.53 -12.42
CA LYS A 163 4.50 -9.46 -13.21
C LYS A 163 3.67 -10.60 -13.81
N VAL A 164 4.17 -11.23 -14.86
CA VAL A 164 3.54 -12.42 -15.46
C VAL A 164 3.37 -13.55 -14.42
N ALA A 165 4.39 -13.81 -13.61
CA ALA A 165 4.31 -14.79 -12.51
C ALA A 165 3.17 -14.48 -11.53
N THR A 166 2.89 -13.20 -11.28
CA THR A 166 1.83 -12.75 -10.37
C THR A 166 0.45 -13.02 -10.97
N VAL A 167 0.23 -12.66 -12.24
CA VAL A 167 -1.07 -12.89 -12.91
C VAL A 167 -1.36 -14.38 -13.10
N ARG A 168 -0.34 -15.20 -13.39
CA ARG A 168 -0.46 -16.67 -13.46
C ARG A 168 -0.85 -17.27 -12.11
N ARG A 169 -0.16 -16.88 -11.03
CA ARG A 169 -0.49 -17.34 -9.65
C ARG A 169 -1.94 -16.99 -9.28
N LEU A 170 -2.40 -15.82 -9.70
CA LEU A 170 -3.75 -15.32 -9.42
C LEU A 170 -4.81 -15.80 -10.41
N LYS A 171 -4.42 -16.58 -11.45
CA LYS A 171 -5.31 -17.08 -12.50
C LYS A 171 -6.08 -15.98 -13.24
N ILE A 172 -5.40 -14.86 -13.47
CA ILE A 172 -5.91 -13.71 -14.24
C ILE A 172 -5.06 -13.44 -15.49
N ASP A 173 -4.30 -14.43 -15.92
CA ASP A 173 -3.41 -14.44 -17.08
C ASP A 173 -4.17 -14.68 -18.41
N PHE A 174 -5.30 -14.00 -18.59
CA PHE A 174 -6.04 -14.00 -19.86
C PHE A 174 -5.14 -13.54 -21.01
N PRO A 175 -5.36 -14.00 -22.26
CA PRO A 175 -4.56 -13.59 -23.42
C PRO A 175 -4.39 -12.07 -23.52
N GLU A 176 -5.46 -11.31 -23.31
CA GLU A 176 -5.45 -9.84 -23.36
C GLU A 176 -4.63 -9.20 -22.24
N VAL A 177 -4.56 -9.85 -21.07
CA VAL A 177 -3.70 -9.42 -19.96
C VAL A 177 -2.24 -9.68 -20.32
N LEU A 178 -1.92 -10.84 -20.87
CA LEU A 178 -0.55 -11.18 -21.29
C LEU A 178 -0.07 -10.26 -22.42
N ASP A 179 -0.93 -9.97 -23.39
CA ASP A 179 -0.63 -9.01 -24.46
C ASP A 179 -0.41 -7.60 -23.92
N LEU A 180 -1.24 -7.15 -22.98
CA LEU A 180 -1.05 -5.87 -22.29
C LEU A 180 0.29 -5.83 -21.56
N LEU A 181 0.66 -6.87 -20.82
CA LEU A 181 1.95 -6.93 -20.13
C LEU A 181 3.12 -6.88 -21.10
N LYS A 182 3.06 -7.66 -22.19
CA LYS A 182 4.08 -7.68 -23.25
C LYS A 182 4.24 -6.30 -23.91
N ALA A 183 3.13 -5.64 -24.25
CA ALA A 183 3.12 -4.28 -24.82
C ALA A 183 3.74 -3.23 -23.88
N ASN A 184 3.74 -3.49 -22.57
CA ASN A 184 4.34 -2.64 -21.55
C ASN A 184 5.73 -3.11 -21.09
N GLY A 185 6.38 -3.99 -21.85
CA GLY A 185 7.76 -4.45 -21.59
C GLY A 185 7.89 -5.46 -20.44
N VAL A 186 6.77 -5.97 -19.92
CA VAL A 186 6.78 -6.99 -18.87
C VAL A 186 6.75 -8.36 -19.53
N THR A 187 7.94 -8.92 -19.71
CA THR A 187 8.15 -10.26 -20.27
C THR A 187 8.69 -11.18 -19.16
N GLY A 188 8.22 -12.43 -19.12
CA GLY A 188 8.56 -13.40 -18.07
C GLY A 188 7.66 -14.62 -18.03
#